data_AF-A0A2H0TF32-F1
#
_entry.id   AF-A0A2H0TF32-F1
#
_cell.length_a   1.000
_cell.length_b   1.000
_cell.length_c   1.000
_cell.angle_alpha   90.00
_cell.angle_beta   90.00
_cell.angle_gamma   90.00
#
_symmetry.space_group_name_H-M   'P 1'
#
loop_
_entity.id
_entity.type
_entity.pdbx_description
1 polymer ?
#
loop_
_entity_poly.entity_id
_entity_poly.type
_entity_poly.pdbx_seq_one_letter_code
_entity_poly.pdbx_strand_id
1 'polypeptide(L)'
;MIQTLKDTRPLLWFAALAVLMLPFLAEAQTINTLLQDISDILNTVIPILMILATLIFLWGIITYITAAGDEEKLKSARTYIIWGLIGLFVMVAVWGLVQVLLNTFGVGTPGTPLGPQQ
;
A
#
# COMPACT_ATOMS: atom_id res chain seq x y z
N MET A 1 -52.65 19.12 -30.62
CA MET A 1 -51.84 18.51 -29.55
C MET A 1 -50.40 19.01 -29.64
N ILE A 2 -50.12 20.29 -29.32
CA ILE A 2 -48.76 20.91 -29.43
C ILE A 2 -48.49 21.91 -28.27
N GLN A 3 -49.20 21.80 -27.14
CA GLN A 3 -49.06 22.74 -26.01
C GLN A 3 -48.21 22.20 -24.84
N THR A 4 -47.77 20.93 -24.90
CA THR A 4 -47.08 20.24 -23.79
C THR A 4 -45.57 20.55 -23.68
N LEU A 5 -44.96 21.22 -24.65
CA LEU A 5 -43.49 21.41 -24.71
C LEU A 5 -43.00 22.77 -24.19
N LYS A 6 -43.89 23.66 -23.73
CA LYS A 6 -43.50 25.00 -23.28
C LYS A 6 -43.18 25.07 -21.78
N ASP A 7 -43.61 24.08 -21.00
CA ASP A 7 -43.53 24.07 -19.52
C ASP A 7 -42.45 23.13 -18.95
N THR A 8 -41.56 22.60 -19.80
CA THR A 8 -40.39 21.79 -19.39
C THR A 8 -39.11 22.63 -19.21
N ARG A 9 -39.18 23.93 -19.52
CA ARG A 9 -38.09 24.90 -19.28
C ARG A 9 -37.56 24.89 -17.84
N PRO A 10 -38.37 24.78 -16.75
CA PRO A 10 -37.84 24.70 -15.39
C PRO A 10 -37.07 23.40 -15.12
N LEU A 11 -37.45 22.28 -15.73
CA LEU A 11 -36.76 20.98 -15.58
C LEU A 11 -35.35 20.99 -16.19
N LEU A 12 -35.17 21.71 -17.30
CA LEU A 12 -33.84 21.89 -17.92
C LEU A 12 -32.88 22.65 -17.00
N TRP A 13 -33.40 23.59 -16.21
CA TRP A 13 -32.60 24.30 -15.20
C TRP A 13 -32.16 23.37 -14.05
N PHE A 14 -33.03 22.48 -13.58
CA PHE A 14 -32.66 21.48 -12.56
C PHE A 14 -31.67 20.44 -13.09
N ALA A 15 -31.83 20.00 -14.34
CA ALA A 15 -30.88 19.08 -14.97
C ALA A 15 -29.49 19.74 -15.15
N ALA A 16 -29.44 21.02 -15.53
CA ALA A 16 -28.18 21.77 -15.62
C ALA A 16 -27.49 21.93 -14.25
N LEU A 17 -28.28 22.13 -13.19
CA LEU A 17 -27.78 22.20 -11.81
C LEU A 17 -27.24 20.86 -11.31
N ALA A 18 -27.88 19.75 -11.67
CA ALA A 18 -27.40 18.41 -11.37
C ALA A 18 -26.10 18.07 -12.10
N VAL A 19 -25.95 18.50 -13.37
CA VAL A 19 -24.73 18.33 -14.17
C VAL A 19 -23.55 19.12 -13.56
N LEU A 20 -23.80 20.29 -12.99
CA LEU A 20 -22.80 21.07 -12.25
C LEU A 20 -22.37 20.43 -10.92
N MET A 21 -23.16 19.50 -10.37
CA MET A 21 -22.81 18.75 -9.15
C MET A 21 -22.07 17.43 -9.43
N LEU A 22 -22.05 16.95 -10.68
CA LEU A 22 -21.24 15.78 -11.08
C LEU A 22 -19.75 15.89 -10.73
N PRO A 23 -19.05 17.03 -10.93
CA PRO A 23 -17.64 17.13 -10.53
C PRO A 23 -17.44 17.01 -9.01
N PHE A 24 -18.39 17.45 -8.18
CA PHE A 24 -18.31 17.31 -6.72
C PHE A 24 -18.48 15.84 -6.27
N LEU A 25 -19.26 15.04 -7.00
CA LEU A 25 -19.40 13.61 -6.75
C LEU A 25 -18.19 12.81 -7.25
N ALA A 26 -17.58 13.25 -8.37
CA ALA A 26 -16.32 12.71 -8.86
C ALA A 26 -15.18 12.96 -7.85
N GLU A 27 -15.15 14.12 -7.19
CA GLU A 27 -14.17 14.41 -6.15
C GLU A 27 -14.38 13.63 -4.83
N ALA A 28 -15.62 13.24 -4.51
CA ALA A 28 -15.89 12.42 -3.32
C ALA A 28 -15.25 11.03 -3.39
N GLN A 29 -14.93 10.54 -4.59
CA GLN A 29 -14.19 9.29 -4.78
C GLN A 29 -12.67 9.48 -4.70
N THR A 30 -12.16 10.72 -4.77
CA THR A 30 -10.72 11.01 -4.83
C THR A 30 -9.95 10.47 -3.61
N ILE A 31 -10.53 10.50 -2.40
CA ILE A 31 -9.83 9.96 -1.22
C ILE A 31 -9.66 8.43 -1.34
N ASN A 32 -10.69 7.73 -1.80
CA ASN A 32 -10.62 6.28 -1.96
C ASN A 32 -9.67 5.89 -3.10
N THR A 33 -9.65 6.65 -4.20
CA THR A 33 -8.72 6.39 -5.31
C THR A 33 -7.28 6.70 -4.90
N LEU A 34 -7.02 7.79 -4.16
CA LEU A 34 -5.68 8.09 -3.63
C LEU A 34 -5.19 7.03 -2.65
N LEU A 35 -6.07 6.53 -1.77
CA LEU A 35 -5.73 5.44 -0.85
C LEU A 35 -5.45 4.12 -1.58
N GLN A 36 -6.20 3.82 -2.65
CA GLN A 36 -5.95 2.66 -3.50
C GLN A 36 -4.63 2.80 -4.27
N ASP A 37 -4.38 3.94 -4.91
CA ASP A 37 -3.15 4.20 -5.64
C ASP A 37 -1.91 4.08 -4.73
N ILE A 38 -1.99 4.64 -3.50
CA ILE A 38 -0.92 4.50 -2.50
C ILE A 38 -0.75 3.03 -2.10
N SER A 39 -1.85 2.32 -1.86
CA SER A 39 -1.81 0.91 -1.47
C SER A 39 -1.19 0.03 -2.56
N ASP A 40 -1.51 0.29 -3.83
CA ASP A 40 -0.98 -0.46 -4.98
C ASP A 40 0.51 -0.20 -5.19
N ILE A 41 0.96 1.05 -5.01
CA ILE A 41 2.38 1.40 -5.03
C ILE A 41 3.12 0.69 -3.89
N LEU A 42 2.59 0.73 -2.66
CA LEU A 42 3.22 0.09 -1.50
C LEU A 42 3.27 -1.43 -1.66
N ASN A 43 2.19 -2.07 -2.15
CA ASN A 43 2.15 -3.51 -2.40
C ASN A 43 3.16 -3.96 -3.46
N THR A 44 3.52 -3.09 -4.40
CA THR A 44 4.53 -3.38 -5.42
C THR A 44 5.96 -3.12 -4.91
N VAL A 45 6.17 -2.05 -4.16
CA VAL A 45 7.51 -1.63 -3.70
C VAL A 45 8.02 -2.50 -2.55
N ILE A 46 7.16 -2.86 -1.59
CA ILE A 46 7.54 -3.66 -0.42
C ILE A 46 8.27 -4.97 -0.78
N PRO A 47 7.77 -5.84 -1.69
CA PRO A 47 8.46 -7.08 -2.02
C PRO A 47 9.82 -6.84 -2.71
N ILE A 48 9.98 -5.77 -3.48
CA ILE A 48 11.26 -5.38 -4.08
C ILE A 48 12.27 -5.01 -2.98
N LEU A 49 11.83 -4.20 -2.01
CA LEU A 49 12.67 -3.81 -0.89
C LEU A 49 13.04 -5.02 0.00
N MET A 50 12.14 -5.99 0.18
CA MET A 50 12.42 -7.24 0.89
C MET A 50 13.55 -8.04 0.25
N ILE A 51 13.52 -8.18 -1.08
CA ILE A 51 14.59 -8.85 -1.83
C ILE A 51 15.91 -8.09 -1.65
N LEU A 52 15.89 -6.77 -1.81
CA LEU A 52 17.09 -5.94 -1.69
C LEU A 52 17.70 -6.00 -0.27
N ALA A 53 16.86 -5.92 0.76
CA ALA A 53 17.28 -6.02 2.16
C ALA A 53 17.89 -7.40 2.45
N THR A 54 17.30 -8.47 1.92
CA THR A 54 17.84 -9.83 2.05
C THR A 54 19.20 -9.95 1.39
N LEU A 55 19.39 -9.37 0.20
CA LEU A 55 20.68 -9.36 -0.50
C LEU A 55 21.76 -8.62 0.29
N ILE A 56 21.46 -7.44 0.84
CA ILE A 56 22.41 -6.67 1.66
C ILE A 56 22.75 -7.44 2.95
N PHE A 57 21.76 -8.06 3.57
CA PHE A 57 21.96 -8.90 4.76
C PHE A 57 22.89 -10.10 4.47
N LEU A 58 22.65 -10.81 3.37
CA LEU A 58 23.50 -11.92 2.92
C LEU A 58 24.92 -11.44 2.58
N TRP A 59 25.06 -10.28 1.92
CA TRP A 59 26.36 -9.68 1.64
C TRP A 59 27.14 -9.36 2.92
N GLY A 60 26.44 -8.86 3.95
CA GLY A 60 27.01 -8.63 5.28
C GLY A 60 27.54 -9.92 5.90
N ILE A 61 26.78 -11.03 5.83
CA ILE A 61 27.21 -12.34 6.35
C ILE A 61 28.41 -12.88 5.57
N ILE A 62 28.38 -12.85 4.24
CA ILE A 62 29.51 -13.32 3.41
C ILE A 62 30.76 -12.52 3.73
N THR A 63 30.65 -11.20 3.85
CA THR A 63 31.79 -10.33 4.22
C THR A 63 32.28 -10.63 5.63
N TYR A 64 31.39 -10.93 6.57
CA TYR A 64 31.76 -11.28 7.94
C TYR A 64 32.56 -12.59 8.01
N ILE A 65 32.15 -13.60 7.26
CA ILE A 65 32.83 -14.90 7.20
C ILE A 65 34.19 -14.77 6.48
N THR A 66 34.24 -14.01 5.39
CA THR A 66 35.47 -13.84 4.58
C THR A 66 36.47 -12.85 5.18
N ALA A 67 36.08 -12.06 6.19
CA ALA A 67 36.96 -11.10 6.85
C ALA A 67 38.17 -11.75 7.56
N ALA A 68 38.13 -13.07 7.86
CA ALA A 68 39.29 -13.85 8.30
C ALA A 68 40.15 -13.24 9.43
N GLY A 69 39.55 -12.43 10.32
CA GLY A 69 40.25 -11.78 11.44
C GLY A 69 40.77 -10.36 11.16
N ASP A 70 40.54 -9.80 9.98
CA ASP A 70 40.79 -8.40 9.65
C ASP A 70 39.75 -7.50 10.37
N GLU A 71 40.19 -6.76 11.39
CA GLU A 71 39.32 -5.95 12.24
C GLU A 71 38.52 -4.90 11.44
N GLU A 72 39.10 -4.34 10.37
CA GLU A 72 38.47 -3.30 9.57
C GLU A 72 37.33 -3.88 8.73
N LYS A 73 37.55 -5.06 8.14
CA LYS A 73 36.51 -5.79 7.40
C LYS A 73 35.43 -6.34 8.32
N LEU A 74 35.78 -6.81 9.52
CA LEU A 74 34.82 -7.28 10.52
C LEU A 74 33.89 -6.14 10.98
N LYS A 75 34.44 -4.94 11.22
CA LYS A 75 33.65 -3.76 11.59
C LYS A 75 32.68 -3.35 10.49
N SER A 76 33.15 -3.37 9.24
CA SER A 76 32.32 -3.07 8.07
C SER A 76 31.23 -4.12 7.88
N ALA A 77 31.56 -5.41 7.97
CA ALA A 77 30.61 -6.51 7.84
C ALA A 77 29.52 -6.48 8.91
N ARG A 78 29.89 -6.24 10.19
CA ARG A 78 28.92 -6.09 11.28
C ARG A 78 27.96 -4.93 11.02
N THR A 79 28.45 -3.83 10.45
CA THR A 79 27.61 -2.69 10.06
C THR A 79 26.58 -3.10 9.02
N TYR A 80 27.00 -3.76 7.93
CA TYR A 80 26.07 -4.25 6.89
C TYR A 80 25.02 -5.23 7.45
N ILE A 81 25.42 -6.14 8.36
CA ILE A 81 24.49 -7.08 9.00
C ILE A 81 23.44 -6.31 9.82
N ILE A 82 23.84 -5.34 10.63
CA ILE A 82 22.92 -4.56 11.47
C ILE A 82 21.95 -3.76 10.60
N TRP A 83 22.43 -3.09 9.56
CA TRP A 83 21.58 -2.35 8.63
C TRP A 83 20.59 -3.27 7.90
N GLY A 84 21.05 -4.44 7.43
CA GLY A 84 20.18 -5.45 6.83
C GLY A 84 19.14 -6.00 7.81
N LEU A 85 19.55 -6.27 9.06
CA LEU A 85 18.68 -6.81 10.11
C LEU A 85 17.61 -5.80 10.53
N ILE A 86 17.96 -4.52 10.68
CA ILE A 86 17.00 -3.46 10.99
C ILE A 86 15.98 -3.33 9.86
N GLY A 87 16.44 -3.33 8.59
CA GLY A 87 15.55 -3.30 7.43
C GLY A 87 14.57 -4.47 7.41
N LEU A 88 15.07 -5.69 7.59
CA LEU A 88 14.24 -6.89 7.65
C LEU A 88 13.25 -6.86 8.83
N PHE A 89 13.72 -6.45 10.01
CA PHE A 89 12.89 -6.37 11.20
C PHE A 89 11.72 -5.40 11.03
N VAL A 90 11.96 -4.20 10.49
CA VAL A 90 10.90 -3.21 10.25
C VAL A 90 9.88 -3.73 9.24
N MET A 91 10.32 -4.35 8.14
CA MET A 91 9.40 -4.89 7.13
C MET A 91 8.50 -5.98 7.70
N VAL A 92 9.07 -6.93 8.44
CA VAL A 92 8.31 -8.00 9.10
C VAL A 92 7.39 -7.44 10.19
N ALA A 93 7.86 -6.47 10.97
CA ALA A 93 7.07 -5.84 12.03
C ALA A 93 5.85 -5.09 11.48
N VAL A 94 6.00 -4.34 10.38
CA VAL A 94 4.88 -3.64 9.74
C VAL A 94 3.84 -4.64 9.24
N TRP A 95 4.25 -5.69 8.52
CA TRP A 95 3.32 -6.70 8.01
C TRP A 95 2.61 -7.47 9.14
N GLY A 96 3.36 -7.87 10.17
CA GLY A 96 2.82 -8.51 11.36
C GLY A 96 1.83 -7.62 12.11
N LEU A 97 2.15 -6.33 12.27
CA LEU A 97 1.27 -5.37 12.93
C LEU A 97 -0.03 -5.16 12.13
N VAL A 98 0.06 -5.01 10.81
CA VAL A 98 -1.11 -4.90 9.94
C VAL A 98 -2.00 -6.12 10.09
N GLN A 99 -1.43 -7.34 10.06
CA GLN A 99 -2.19 -8.56 10.24
C GLN A 99 -2.88 -8.64 11.60
N VAL A 100 -2.21 -8.22 12.67
CA VAL A 100 -2.81 -8.17 14.02
C VAL A 100 -3.97 -7.18 14.07
N LEU A 101 -3.83 -6.00 13.45
CA LEU A 101 -4.90 -5.02 13.40
C LEU A 101 -6.10 -5.51 12.58
N LEU A 102 -5.87 -6.10 11.40
CA LEU A 102 -6.93 -6.68 10.57
C LEU A 102 -7.69 -7.79 11.30
N ASN A 103 -6.97 -8.68 11.98
CA ASN A 103 -7.57 -9.75 12.79
C ASN A 103 -8.35 -9.21 13.99
N THR A 104 -7.87 -8.13 14.63
CA THR A 104 -8.52 -7.52 15.79
C THR A 104 -9.81 -6.81 15.42
N PHE A 105 -9.84 -6.14 14.26
CA PHE A 105 -11.02 -5.41 13.78
C PHE A 105 -11.95 -6.26 12.89
N GLY A 106 -11.66 -7.54 12.69
CA GLY A 106 -12.50 -8.46 11.92
C GLY A 106 -12.60 -8.12 10.43
N VAL A 107 -11.69 -7.29 9.92
CA VAL A 107 -11.61 -6.96 8.50
C VAL A 107 -10.77 -8.06 7.85
N GLY A 108 -11.43 -9.02 7.22
CA GLY A 108 -10.77 -10.18 6.60
C GLY A 108 -9.59 -9.76 5.71
N THR A 109 -8.50 -10.54 5.75
CA THR A 109 -7.27 -10.25 5.01
C THR A 109 -7.57 -10.08 3.51
N PRO A 110 -7.19 -8.95 2.87
CA PRO A 110 -7.30 -8.81 1.43
C PRO A 110 -6.44 -9.88 0.74
N GLY A 111 -7.06 -10.88 0.13
CA GLY A 111 -6.36 -11.91 -0.66
C GLY A 111 -6.54 -13.36 -0.23
N THR A 112 -7.24 -13.66 0.86
CA THR A 112 -7.70 -15.03 1.15
C THR A 112 -9.16 -15.18 0.71
N PRO A 113 -9.49 -16.06 -0.26
CA PRO A 113 -10.87 -16.42 -0.52
C PRO A 113 -11.50 -16.88 0.78
N LEU A 114 -12.54 -16.19 1.22
CA LEU A 114 -13.38 -16.66 2.31
C LEU A 114 -14.00 -17.97 1.82
N GLY A 115 -13.45 -19.10 2.28
CA GLY A 115 -14.13 -20.39 2.17
C GLY A 115 -15.55 -20.25 2.75
N PRO A 116 -16.51 -21.07 2.28
CA PRO A 116 -17.94 -20.86 2.53
C PRO A 116 -18.20 -20.47 3.97
N GLN A 117 -18.72 -19.25 4.16
CA GLN A 117 -19.14 -18.76 5.46
C GLN A 117 -20.38 -19.58 5.85
N GLN A 118 -20.16 -20.59 6.70
CA GLN A 118 -21.20 -21.25 7.48
C GLN A 118 -21.54 -20.34 8.66
#